data_AF-A0A7W8XKL6-F1
#
_entry.id   AF-A0A7W8XKL6-F1
#
_cell.length_a   1.000
_cell.length_b   1.000
_cell.length_c   1.000
_cell.angle_alpha   90.00
_cell.angle_beta   90.00
_cell.angle_gamma   90.00
#
_symmetry.space_group_name_H-M   'P 1'
#
loop_
_entity.id
_entity.type
_entity.pdbx_description
1 polymer ?
#
loop_
_entity_poly.entity_id
_entity_poly.type
_entity_poly.pdbx_seq_one_letter_code
_entity_poly.pdbx_strand_id
1 'polypeptide(L)'
;MQLSKLLLTSALLGVVSAGVAVAETKPTEITIATEGAYEPWNFTGPDGKLAGFEIDLANDLCARMKIKCTIVAQDWDGLIPSLTAKKFDAIMASMIVTEKRLAVISSASPMLRPRPLSWSIKPVLSQICRARGRRSILPATRRRSSRNCSRLKTR
;
A
#
# COMPACT_ATOMS: atom_id res chain seq x y z
N MET A 1 -4.65 27.07 -69.00
CA MET A 1 -4.72 25.76 -68.31
C MET A 1 -3.34 25.44 -67.76
N GLN A 2 -3.26 24.84 -66.57
CA GLN A 2 -2.05 24.38 -65.85
C GLN A 2 -1.38 25.36 -64.87
N LEU A 3 -2.13 25.84 -63.86
CA LEU A 3 -1.56 26.38 -62.61
C LEU A 3 -2.04 25.62 -61.35
N SER A 4 -2.62 24.43 -61.52
CA SER A 4 -3.25 23.64 -60.46
C SER A 4 -2.44 22.43 -59.98
N LYS A 5 -1.19 22.28 -60.43
CA LYS A 5 -0.34 21.10 -60.13
C LYS A 5 0.62 21.30 -58.93
N LEU A 6 0.46 22.34 -58.13
CA LEU A 6 1.42 22.71 -57.06
C LEU A 6 0.93 22.41 -55.63
N LEU A 7 -0.04 21.52 -55.45
CA LEU A 7 -0.61 21.19 -54.13
C LEU A 7 -0.62 19.69 -53.79
N LEU A 8 0.35 18.90 -54.30
CA LEU A 8 0.35 17.43 -54.12
C LEU A 8 1.64 16.83 -53.54
N THR A 9 2.57 17.64 -53.02
CA THR A 9 3.81 17.13 -52.41
C THR A 9 4.11 17.81 -51.07
N SER A 10 3.39 17.42 -50.03
CA SER A 10 3.88 17.49 -48.65
C SER A 10 3.57 16.16 -47.98
N ALA A 11 4.33 15.15 -48.40
CA ALA A 11 4.30 13.81 -47.86
C ALA A 11 4.66 13.84 -46.36
N LEU A 12 3.80 13.18 -45.59
CA LEU A 12 4.00 12.57 -44.27
C LEU A 12 5.40 12.78 -43.65
N LEU A 13 5.53 13.78 -42.76
CA LEU A 13 6.41 13.66 -41.60
C LEU A 13 5.57 13.13 -40.42
N GLY A 14 5.16 11.87 -40.54
CA GLY A 14 4.68 11.10 -39.39
C GLY A 14 5.88 10.69 -38.55
N VAL A 15 6.25 11.51 -37.58
CA VAL A 15 7.23 11.11 -36.56
C VAL A 15 6.60 9.97 -35.77
N VAL A 16 7.03 8.75 -36.08
CA VAL A 16 6.80 7.55 -35.26
C VAL A 16 7.48 7.83 -33.91
N SER A 17 6.70 8.27 -32.94
CA SER A 17 7.11 8.19 -31.54
C SER A 17 7.05 6.71 -31.15
N ALA A 18 8.11 5.98 -31.47
CA ALA A 18 8.35 4.66 -30.91
C ALA A 18 8.51 4.88 -29.39
N GLY A 19 7.46 4.55 -28.64
CA GLY A 19 7.51 4.53 -27.18
C GLY A 19 8.67 3.63 -26.76
N VAL A 20 9.69 4.22 -26.16
CA VAL A 20 10.80 3.46 -25.57
C VAL A 20 10.22 2.73 -24.38
N ALA A 21 9.88 1.45 -24.56
CA ALA A 21 9.60 0.58 -23.45
C ALA A 21 10.90 0.45 -22.66
N VAL A 22 11.00 1.15 -21.53
CA VAL A 22 12.06 0.93 -20.54
C VAL A 22 11.92 -0.50 -20.05
N ALA A 23 12.74 -1.39 -20.59
CA ALA A 23 12.89 -2.73 -20.05
C ALA A 23 13.47 -2.60 -18.64
N GLU A 24 12.65 -2.88 -17.63
CA GLU A 24 13.06 -2.87 -16.24
C GLU A 24 14.09 -4.00 -16.03
N THR A 25 15.37 -3.63 -16.03
CA THR A 25 16.46 -4.57 -15.77
C THR A 25 16.35 -5.07 -14.34
N LYS A 26 16.11 -6.37 -14.16
CA LYS A 26 16.08 -6.99 -12.83
C LYS A 26 17.41 -6.73 -12.11
N PRO A 27 17.40 -6.13 -10.91
CA PRO A 27 18.63 -5.94 -10.15
C PRO A 27 19.24 -7.31 -9.81
N THR A 28 20.57 -7.42 -9.90
CA THR A 28 21.31 -8.66 -9.59
C THR A 28 21.47 -8.88 -8.09
N GLU A 29 21.49 -7.79 -7.31
CA GLU A 29 21.58 -7.78 -5.86
C GLU A 29 20.68 -6.69 -5.29
N ILE A 30 20.00 -6.97 -4.17
CA ILE A 30 19.22 -5.98 -3.41
C ILE A 30 19.57 -6.03 -1.93
N THR A 31 19.53 -4.87 -1.28
CA THR A 31 19.67 -4.75 0.17
C THR A 31 18.33 -4.40 0.81
N ILE A 32 17.87 -5.23 1.74
CA ILE A 32 16.60 -5.07 2.45
C ILE A 32 16.88 -4.67 3.90
N ALA A 33 16.33 -3.55 4.34
CA ALA A 33 16.44 -3.11 5.72
C ALA A 33 15.24 -3.57 6.57
N THR A 34 15.52 -3.99 7.80
CA THR A 34 14.54 -4.37 8.83
C THR A 34 14.94 -3.78 10.19
N GLU A 35 14.06 -3.84 11.19
CA GLU A 35 14.35 -3.28 12.53
C GLU A 35 15.08 -4.28 13.42
N GLY A 36 14.66 -5.55 13.42
CA GLY A 36 15.26 -6.60 14.24
C GLY A 36 14.86 -6.55 15.72
N ALA A 37 13.80 -5.83 16.07
CA ALA A 37 13.32 -5.66 17.46
C ALA A 37 11.80 -5.85 17.64
N TYR A 38 11.10 -6.41 16.65
CA TYR A 38 9.65 -6.55 16.62
C TYR A 38 9.19 -8.01 16.41
N GLU A 39 9.15 -8.79 17.50
CA GLU A 39 8.63 -10.17 17.47
C GLU A 39 7.12 -10.23 17.23
N PRO A 40 6.60 -11.25 16.50
CA PRO A 40 7.30 -12.34 15.80
C PRO A 40 7.69 -12.01 14.33
N TRP A 41 7.67 -10.72 13.96
CA TRP A 41 7.79 -10.27 12.57
C TRP A 41 9.24 -10.16 12.11
N ASN A 42 10.06 -9.41 12.85
CA ASN A 42 11.49 -9.27 12.62
C ASN A 42 12.19 -9.08 13.97
N PHE A 43 13.14 -9.95 14.31
CA PHE A 43 13.84 -9.88 15.59
C PHE A 43 15.25 -10.43 15.47
N THR A 44 16.13 -10.05 16.39
CA THR A 44 17.47 -10.59 16.48
C THR A 44 17.47 -11.74 17.49
N GLY A 45 17.77 -12.95 17.02
CA GLY A 45 17.87 -14.13 17.87
C GLY A 45 19.06 -14.07 18.83
N PRO A 46 19.12 -14.98 19.82
CA PRO A 46 20.23 -15.07 20.77
C PRO A 46 21.57 -15.42 20.09
N ASP A 47 21.54 -15.96 18.88
CA ASP A 47 22.69 -16.22 18.03
C ASP A 47 23.18 -14.97 17.26
N GLY A 48 22.54 -13.82 17.46
CA GLY A 48 22.85 -12.56 16.78
C GLY A 48 22.36 -12.50 15.33
N LYS A 49 21.57 -13.48 14.88
CA LYS A 49 21.00 -13.48 13.53
C LYS A 49 19.61 -12.89 13.50
N LEU A 50 19.27 -12.25 12.39
CA LEU A 50 17.91 -11.81 12.13
C LEU A 50 17.01 -13.01 11.82
N ALA A 51 15.88 -13.05 12.49
CA ALA A 51 14.84 -14.07 12.36
C ALA A 51 13.44 -13.43 12.38
N GLY A 52 12.42 -14.20 12.03
CA GLY A 52 11.03 -13.75 12.03
C GLY A 52 10.36 -13.88 10.67
N PHE A 53 9.04 -13.71 10.65
CA PHE A 53 8.22 -13.91 9.46
C PHE A 53 8.67 -13.05 8.26
N GLU A 54 9.08 -11.81 8.50
CA GLU A 54 9.51 -10.90 7.43
C GLU A 54 10.86 -11.29 6.84
N ILE A 55 11.73 -11.93 7.64
CA ILE A 55 13.02 -12.44 7.20
C ILE A 55 12.81 -13.66 6.29
N ASP A 56 11.94 -14.58 6.70
CA ASP A 56 11.59 -15.77 5.91
C ASP A 56 10.91 -15.38 4.60
N LEU A 57 10.01 -14.39 4.65
CA LEU A 57 9.34 -13.86 3.47
C LEU A 57 10.30 -13.15 2.50
N ALA A 58 11.24 -12.37 3.02
CA ALA A 58 12.28 -11.73 2.22
C ALA A 58 13.11 -12.79 1.49
N ASN A 59 13.57 -13.82 2.23
CA ASN A 59 14.36 -14.91 1.67
C ASN A 59 13.62 -15.69 0.58
N ASP A 60 12.34 -16.04 0.79
CA ASP A 60 11.51 -16.73 -0.22
C ASP A 60 11.28 -15.86 -1.46
N LEU A 61 11.03 -14.56 -1.29
CA LEU A 61 10.87 -13.62 -2.40
C LEU A 61 12.15 -13.55 -3.24
N CYS A 62 13.30 -13.43 -2.59
CA CYS A 62 14.60 -13.38 -3.22
C CYS A 62 14.93 -14.68 -3.98
N ALA A 63 14.60 -15.84 -3.40
CA ALA A 63 14.76 -17.14 -4.05
C ALA A 63 13.92 -17.23 -5.33
N ARG A 64 12.66 -16.76 -5.31
CA ARG A 64 11.78 -16.74 -6.49
C ARG A 64 12.28 -15.79 -7.58
N MET A 65 12.84 -14.65 -7.17
CA MET A 65 13.40 -13.66 -8.09
C MET A 65 14.76 -14.09 -8.66
N LYS A 66 15.43 -15.06 -8.03
CA LYS A 66 16.80 -15.52 -8.36
C LYS A 66 17.84 -14.41 -8.29
N ILE A 67 17.73 -13.56 -7.26
CA ILE A 67 18.63 -12.43 -7.00
C ILE A 67 19.32 -12.64 -5.66
N LYS A 68 20.48 -11.99 -5.46
CA LYS A 68 21.15 -11.97 -4.17
C LYS A 68 20.49 -10.94 -3.25
N CYS A 69 20.14 -11.34 -2.03
CA CYS A 69 19.54 -10.44 -1.06
C CYS A 69 20.37 -10.36 0.21
N THR A 70 20.64 -9.14 0.63
CA THR A 70 21.33 -8.84 1.89
C THR A 70 20.34 -8.17 2.84
N ILE A 71 20.06 -8.79 3.98
CA ILE A 71 19.15 -8.23 4.98
C ILE A 71 19.98 -7.55 6.08
N VAL A 72 19.67 -6.29 6.37
CA VAL A 72 20.37 -5.48 7.37
C VAL A 72 19.41 -4.96 8.44
N ALA A 73 19.86 -4.95 9.70
CA ALA A 73 19.15 -4.31 10.79
C ALA A 73 19.47 -2.81 10.83
N GLN A 74 18.45 -1.98 11.01
CA GLN A 74 18.54 -0.53 11.17
C GLN A 74 17.46 -0.02 12.11
N ASP A 75 17.76 1.03 12.86
CA ASP A 75 16.79 1.64 13.77
C ASP A 75 15.55 2.14 13.02
N TRP A 76 14.38 1.97 13.63
CA TRP A 76 13.08 2.32 13.05
C TRP A 76 13.02 3.75 12.49
N ASP A 77 13.51 4.71 13.27
CA ASP A 77 13.51 6.14 12.90
C ASP A 77 14.46 6.44 11.73
N GLY A 78 15.46 5.58 11.52
CA GLY A 78 16.46 5.69 10.47
C GLY A 78 16.06 5.02 9.15
N LEU A 79 15.00 4.21 9.12
CA LEU A 79 14.64 3.40 7.95
C LEU A 79 14.29 4.26 6.72
N ILE A 80 13.31 5.16 6.85
CA ILE A 80 12.86 6.02 5.74
C ILE A 80 13.95 6.96 5.24
N PRO A 81 14.65 7.75 6.09
CA PRO A 81 15.68 8.67 5.59
C PRO A 81 16.85 7.92 4.95
N SER A 82 17.20 6.73 5.44
CA SER A 82 18.26 5.91 4.84
C SER A 82 17.85 5.27 3.52
N LEU A 83 16.55 4.95 3.32
CA LEU A 83 16.01 4.54 2.02
C LEU A 83 16.07 5.69 1.01
N THR A 84 15.68 6.90 1.41
CA THR A 84 15.81 8.10 0.55
C THR A 84 17.27 8.40 0.22
N ALA A 85 18.19 8.15 1.15
CA ALA A 85 19.63 8.24 0.94
C ALA A 85 20.23 7.06 0.14
N LYS A 86 19.39 6.11 -0.32
CA LYS A 86 19.79 4.92 -1.10
C LYS A 86 20.81 4.03 -0.39
N LYS A 87 20.77 3.95 0.94
CA LYS A 87 21.61 3.01 1.71
C LYS A 87 21.15 1.55 1.56
N PHE A 88 19.88 1.36 1.21
CA PHE A 88 19.25 0.08 0.93
C PHE A 88 18.12 0.29 -0.07
N ASP A 89 17.70 -0.79 -0.72
CA ASP A 89 16.76 -0.75 -1.85
C ASP A 89 15.31 -0.93 -1.41
N ALA A 90 15.08 -1.66 -0.31
CA ALA A 90 13.75 -1.94 0.21
C ALA A 90 13.72 -1.95 1.74
N ILE A 91 12.54 -1.72 2.31
CA ILE A 91 12.28 -1.83 3.76
C ILE A 91 11.23 -2.94 3.98
N MET A 92 11.53 -3.86 4.90
CA MET A 92 10.60 -4.88 5.40
C MET A 92 10.59 -4.83 6.93
N ALA A 93 9.66 -4.07 7.49
CA ALA A 93 9.54 -3.84 8.93
C ALA A 93 8.09 -3.55 9.36
N SER A 94 7.10 -4.25 8.81
CA SER A 94 5.68 -4.13 9.19
C SER A 94 5.14 -2.69 9.18
N MET A 95 5.66 -1.87 8.26
CA MET A 95 5.36 -0.46 8.19
C MET A 95 3.98 -0.20 7.61
N ILE A 96 3.13 0.47 8.40
CA ILE A 96 1.82 0.91 7.92
C ILE A 96 2.01 1.98 6.85
N VAL A 97 1.37 1.76 5.70
CA VAL A 97 1.30 2.69 4.58
C VAL A 97 0.43 3.88 4.98
N THR A 98 1.01 5.07 4.99
CA THR A 98 0.31 6.34 5.26
C THR A 98 0.54 7.30 4.11
N GLU A 99 -0.38 8.25 3.90
CA GLU A 99 -0.26 9.25 2.82
C GLU A 99 1.04 10.05 2.91
N LYS A 100 1.48 10.38 4.14
CA LYS A 100 2.75 11.08 4.38
C LYS A 100 3.96 10.26 3.91
N ARG A 101 3.94 8.95 4.06
CA ARG A 101 5.03 8.06 3.62
C ARG A 101 4.98 7.85 2.11
N LEU A 102 3.80 7.67 1.54
CA LEU A 102 3.62 7.55 0.09
C LEU A 102 4.07 8.80 -0.69
N ALA A 103 4.10 9.97 -0.04
CA ALA A 103 4.63 11.19 -0.64
C ALA A 103 6.16 11.17 -0.84
N VAL A 104 6.88 10.31 -0.11
CA VAL A 104 8.35 10.27 -0.09
C VAL A 104 8.90 8.95 -0.62
N ILE A 105 8.18 7.84 -0.43
CA ILE A 105 8.60 6.49 -0.78
C ILE A 105 7.49 5.73 -1.50
N SER A 106 7.86 4.86 -2.43
CA SER A 106 6.94 3.87 -2.99
C SER A 106 6.79 2.71 -2.01
N SER A 107 5.58 2.15 -1.90
CA SER A 107 5.31 0.99 -1.06
C SER A 107 4.67 -0.12 -1.89
N ALA A 108 5.06 -1.37 -1.62
CA ALA A 108 4.38 -2.53 -2.16
C ALA A 108 2.92 -2.59 -1.68
N SER A 109 2.12 -3.44 -2.31
CA SER A 109 0.74 -3.68 -1.85
C SER A 109 0.73 -4.05 -0.35
N PRO A 110 -0.19 -3.49 0.46
CA PRO A 110 -0.21 -3.74 1.89
C PRO A 110 -0.33 -5.23 2.19
N MET A 111 0.66 -5.77 2.89
CA MET A 111 0.66 -7.18 3.31
C MET A 111 -0.51 -7.49 4.24
N LEU A 112 -0.83 -6.54 5.12
CA LEU A 112 -1.98 -6.60 6.01
C LEU A 112 -2.89 -5.42 5.69
N ARG A 113 -4.14 -5.73 5.29
CA ARG A 113 -5.20 -4.73 5.24
C ARG A 113 -5.93 -4.76 6.58
N PRO A 114 -5.71 -3.78 7.48
CA PRO A 114 -6.54 -3.68 8.67
C PRO A 114 -7.99 -3.52 8.22
N ARG A 115 -8.86 -4.49 8.55
CA ARG A 115 -10.28 -4.34 8.25
C ARG A 115 -10.78 -3.13 9.07
N PRO A 116 -11.40 -2.13 8.43
CA PRO A 116 -11.93 -1.01 9.19
C PRO A 116 -12.98 -1.54 10.16
N LEU A 117 -12.80 -1.23 11.46
CA LEU A 117 -13.72 -1.69 12.51
C LEU A 117 -15.17 -1.34 12.17
N SER A 118 -15.39 -0.24 11.42
CA SER A 118 -16.69 0.21 10.91
C SER A 118 -17.47 -0.87 10.16
N TRP A 119 -16.82 -1.79 9.42
CA TRP A 119 -17.50 -2.88 8.73
C TRP A 119 -17.99 -3.99 9.67
N SER A 120 -17.30 -4.19 10.81
CA SER A 120 -17.71 -5.15 11.82
C SER A 120 -18.87 -4.64 12.68
N ILE A 121 -19.01 -3.32 12.84
CA ILE A 121 -20.10 -2.71 13.63
C ILE A 121 -21.36 -2.43 12.78
N LYS A 122 -21.26 -2.35 11.45
CA LYS A 122 -22.43 -2.20 10.54
C LYS A 122 -23.54 -3.24 10.80
N PRO A 123 -23.26 -4.56 10.91
CA PRO A 123 -24.32 -5.53 11.18
C PRO A 123 -24.98 -5.32 12.55
N VAL A 124 -24.20 -4.98 13.59
CA VAL A 124 -24.69 -4.70 14.95
C VAL A 124 -25.53 -3.42 15.01
N LEU A 125 -25.06 -2.32 14.43
CA LEU A 125 -25.80 -1.05 14.34
C LEU A 125 -27.11 -1.22 13.55
N SER A 126 -27.09 -2.03 12.49
CA SER A 126 -28.29 -2.35 11.71
C SER A 126 -29.28 -3.23 12.50
N GLN A 127 -28.81 -4.16 13.34
CA GLN A 127 -29.65 -4.90 14.26
C GLN A 127 -30.24 -4.00 15.36
N ILE A 128 -29.47 -3.07 15.93
CA ILE A 128 -29.96 -2.12 16.93
C ILE A 128 -30.99 -1.16 16.34
N CYS A 129 -30.78 -0.61 15.13
CA CYS A 129 -31.80 0.23 14.46
C CYS A 129 -33.04 -0.63 14.07
N ARG A 130 -32.89 -1.91 13.68
CA ARG A 130 -34.04 -2.81 13.41
C ARG A 130 -34.82 -3.18 14.67
N ALA A 131 -34.14 -3.41 15.79
CA ALA A 131 -34.76 -3.68 17.09
C ALA A 131 -35.50 -2.45 17.62
N ARG A 132 -34.95 -1.24 17.44
CA ARG A 132 -35.62 0.03 17.79
C ARG A 132 -36.77 0.42 16.85
N GLY A 133 -36.95 -0.30 15.74
CA GLY A 133 -38.04 -0.10 14.78
C GLY A 133 -39.33 -0.86 15.09
N ARG A 134 -39.38 -1.69 16.15
CA ARG A 134 -40.63 -2.31 16.62
C ARG A 134 -40.82 -2.02 18.11
N ARG A 135 -41.97 -1.41 18.43
CA ARG A 135 -42.48 -1.04 19.75
C ARG A 135 -41.79 0.14 20.45
N SER A 136 -42.26 1.33 20.10
CA SER A 136 -42.25 2.50 20.98
C SER A 136 -43.19 2.27 22.17
N ILE A 137 -42.63 2.03 23.37
CA ILE A 137 -43.34 2.18 24.65
C ILE A 137 -42.52 3.11 25.58
N LEU A 138 -41.73 4.04 25.01
CA LEU A 138 -40.96 5.00 25.79
C LEU A 138 -41.62 6.39 25.74
N PRO A 139 -41.74 7.07 26.90
CA PRO A 139 -42.45 8.33 27.03
C PRO A 139 -41.80 9.46 26.20
N ALA A 140 -42.62 10.43 25.83
CA ALA A 140 -42.39 11.43 24.79
C ALA A 140 -41.14 12.34 24.95
N THR A 141 -40.41 12.25 26.06
CA THR A 141 -39.24 13.10 26.33
C THR A 141 -37.96 12.66 25.61
N ARG A 142 -37.90 11.44 25.04
CA ARG A 142 -36.70 10.92 24.33
C ARG A 142 -36.81 10.87 22.80
N ARG A 143 -37.68 11.69 22.20
CA ARG A 143 -37.88 11.77 20.73
C ARG A 143 -36.83 12.59 19.96
N ARG A 144 -35.72 13.01 20.59
CA ARG A 144 -34.65 13.78 19.91
C ARG A 144 -33.50 12.93 19.35
N SER A 145 -33.41 11.65 19.73
CA SER A 145 -32.31 10.76 19.33
C SER A 145 -32.64 9.85 18.12
N SER A 146 -33.87 9.84 17.61
CA SER A 146 -34.27 8.98 16.48
C SER A 146 -33.88 9.51 15.09
N ARG A 147 -33.45 10.78 14.97
CA ARG A 147 -33.12 11.38 13.66
C ARG A 147 -31.77 10.95 13.07
N ASN A 148 -30.99 10.12 13.76
CA ASN A 148 -29.66 9.70 13.27
C ASN A 148 -29.61 8.31 12.59
N CYS A 149 -30.67 7.48 12.60
CA CYS A 149 -30.66 6.21 11.84
C CYS A 149 -30.98 6.41 10.33
N SER A 150 -31.64 7.51 9.93
CA SER A 150 -31.98 7.75 8.51
C SER A 150 -30.78 8.15 7.66
N ARG A 151 -29.72 8.69 8.27
CA ARG A 151 -28.51 9.16 7.57
C ARG A 151 -27.48 8.05 7.27
N LEU A 152 -27.73 6.83 7.75
CA LEU A 152 -26.84 5.67 7.59
C LEU A 152 -27.25 4.72 6.44
N LYS A 153 -28.36 5.01 5.73
CA LYS A 153 -28.88 4.17 4.64
C LYS A 153 -28.44 4.60 3.24
N THR A 154 -27.75 5.74 3.12
CA THR A 154 -27.23 6.29 1.86
C THR A 154 -25.72 6.54 1.98
N ARG A 155 -24.94 5.46 2.03
CA ARG A 155 -23.51 5.38 1.62
C ARG A 155 -22.99 3.95 1.78
#